data_AF-A0A1L9QV81-F1
#
_entry.id   AF-A0A1L9QV81-F1
#
_cell.length_a   1.000
_cell.length_b   1.000
_cell.length_c   1.000
_cell.angle_alpha   90.00
_cell.angle_beta   90.00
_cell.angle_gamma   90.00
#
_symmetry.space_group_name_H-M   'P 1'
#
loop_
_entity.id
_entity.type
_entity.pdbx_description
1 polymer ?
#
loop_
_entity_poly.entity_id
_entity_poly.type
_entity_poly.pdbx_seq_one_letter_code
_entity_poly.pdbx_strand_id
1 'polypeptide(L)'
;MPKFIESLKKSGKLDNIGITIAIVGSRVLEGFDKDYVDQGWGWLGSNLTIYGFDAHRDACETMNQKLQLSNSVHKEKHIPLALWNCVSTETLYLTRYPACSSLYPPNPSFVSRFVGGELSMQVVLEETIETTTLDDFCHAEGISSIDFLQIDTQGAELKILQGSESLLKNLLFLKVEVEFARLYENVPLFSDIDLYLRDKGFSFLDFGKLYRNDRRRGPLHSEQHLGQLVWTDAFYFQDLIQESEASQKNPEKLLKLACVADILEFYDVAMETLEYITWKYGDQPKYNFANNLAEVISEYPKAVEFGINLLPEMQRIQHYLDSKYVKESSLHKPNDLDLNIALRETNWIAFPDWSQPEEMIELALQEVIKGLVSHPDRTKMTLLIDRSNIEAEDADLLLSSMAMKWLMEESVEVDEGPEIILVGDLSEVQWSVLMPQLQGRIKLEDENQDAITLSQVDSIPLIELGDLHVHEPTVG
;
A
#
# COMPACT_ATOMS: atom_id res chain seq x y z
N MET A 1 -12.70 8.09 3.17
CA MET A 1 -12.83 8.92 4.39
C MET A 1 -11.63 8.60 5.27
N PRO A 2 -10.93 9.61 5.80
CA PRO A 2 -9.77 9.41 6.65
C PRO A 2 -10.08 8.48 7.83
N LYS A 3 -9.12 7.66 8.25
CA LYS A 3 -9.27 6.66 9.31
C LYS A 3 -8.70 7.13 10.64
N PHE A 4 -7.58 7.84 10.64
CA PHE A 4 -6.84 8.20 11.84
C PHE A 4 -7.08 9.64 12.29
N ILE A 5 -7.22 10.57 11.35
CA ILE A 5 -7.22 12.01 11.64
C ILE A 5 -8.34 12.44 12.60
N GLU A 6 -9.51 11.78 12.51
CA GLU A 6 -10.64 12.03 13.41
C GLU A 6 -10.29 11.65 14.86
N SER A 7 -9.73 10.44 15.07
CA SER A 7 -9.28 9.98 16.39
C SER A 7 -8.16 10.87 16.93
N LEU A 8 -7.19 11.23 16.09
CA LEU A 8 -6.09 12.14 16.44
C LEU A 8 -6.60 13.53 16.84
N LYS A 9 -7.63 14.05 16.14
CA LYS A 9 -8.24 15.33 16.48
C LYS A 9 -9.01 15.26 17.80
N LYS A 10 -9.84 14.23 18.00
CA LYS A 10 -10.62 14.04 19.24
C LYS A 10 -9.74 13.88 20.48
N SER A 11 -8.56 13.28 20.32
CA SER A 11 -7.56 13.10 21.39
C SER A 11 -6.62 14.30 21.56
N GLY A 12 -6.83 15.40 20.85
CA GLY A 12 -6.05 16.65 20.98
C GLY A 12 -4.63 16.57 20.40
N LYS A 13 -4.27 15.49 19.69
CA LYS A 13 -2.92 15.31 19.12
C LYS A 13 -2.60 16.32 18.02
N LEU A 14 -3.64 16.84 17.36
CA LEU A 14 -3.51 17.77 16.23
C LEU A 14 -3.65 19.24 16.64
N ASP A 15 -3.86 19.56 17.93
CA ASP A 15 -4.19 20.93 18.34
C ASP A 15 -3.07 21.95 18.08
N ASN A 16 -1.82 21.51 18.07
CA ASN A 16 -0.66 22.36 17.80
C ASN A 16 0.07 21.98 16.51
N ILE A 17 -0.58 21.23 15.61
CA ILE A 17 0.02 20.74 14.36
C ILE A 17 -0.55 21.53 13.20
N GLY A 18 0.20 22.53 12.72
CA GLY A 18 -0.14 23.29 11.54
C GLY A 18 0.22 22.54 10.26
N ILE A 19 -0.71 22.38 9.34
CA ILE A 19 -0.47 21.79 8.02
C ILE A 19 -0.72 22.85 6.95
N THR A 20 0.28 23.07 6.11
CA THR A 20 0.21 24.00 4.98
C THR A 20 0.19 23.23 3.68
N ILE A 21 -0.78 23.51 2.82
CA ILE A 21 -0.91 22.88 1.51
C ILE A 21 -0.90 23.91 0.39
N ALA A 22 -0.33 23.55 -0.75
CA ALA A 22 -0.39 24.34 -1.97
C ALA A 22 -1.07 23.56 -3.08
N ILE A 23 -2.01 24.21 -3.76
CA ILE A 23 -2.77 23.66 -4.87
C ILE A 23 -2.49 24.51 -6.11
N VAL A 24 -1.73 23.99 -7.05
CA VAL A 24 -1.41 24.68 -8.31
C VAL A 24 -2.36 24.18 -9.39
N GLY A 25 -3.04 25.11 -10.07
CA GLY A 25 -4.23 24.79 -10.87
C GLY A 25 -5.51 24.76 -10.05
N SER A 26 -5.64 25.67 -9.09
CA SER A 26 -6.72 25.67 -8.09
C SER A 26 -8.10 26.10 -8.61
N ARG A 27 -8.27 26.29 -9.92
CA ARG A 27 -9.54 26.72 -10.50
C ARG A 27 -10.62 25.66 -10.26
N VAL A 28 -11.64 26.05 -9.49
CA VAL A 28 -12.85 25.24 -9.28
C VAL A 28 -13.78 25.35 -10.49
N LEU A 29 -14.08 24.21 -11.11
CA LEU A 29 -15.10 24.05 -12.14
C LEU A 29 -16.41 23.57 -11.49
N GLU A 30 -17.45 24.40 -11.59
CA GLU A 30 -18.75 24.13 -10.96
C GLU A 30 -19.32 22.76 -11.38
N GLY A 31 -19.64 21.93 -10.38
CA GLY A 31 -20.24 20.61 -10.57
C GLY A 31 -19.24 19.45 -10.75
N PHE A 32 -17.93 19.74 -10.83
CA PHE A 32 -16.88 18.73 -10.97
C PHE A 32 -15.99 18.65 -9.73
N ASP A 33 -15.60 19.79 -9.19
CA ASP A 33 -14.67 19.84 -8.07
C ASP A 33 -15.38 19.85 -6.72
N LYS A 34 -14.81 19.13 -5.77
CA LYS A 34 -15.20 19.15 -4.36
C LYS A 34 -14.31 20.12 -3.62
N ASP A 35 -14.88 20.79 -2.62
CA ASP A 35 -14.09 21.60 -1.71
C ASP A 35 -13.07 20.71 -0.97
N TYR A 36 -11.84 21.21 -0.77
CA TYR A 36 -10.79 20.45 -0.08
C TYR A 36 -11.20 20.12 1.35
N VAL A 37 -11.96 21.00 2.01
CA VAL A 37 -12.47 20.70 3.37
C VAL A 37 -13.40 19.49 3.40
N ASP A 38 -14.14 19.22 2.33
CA ASP A 38 -15.03 18.05 2.20
C ASP A 38 -14.27 16.75 1.91
N GLN A 39 -12.98 16.85 1.56
CA GLN A 39 -12.10 15.71 1.25
C GLN A 39 -11.30 15.23 2.47
N GLY A 40 -11.65 15.67 3.68
CA GLY A 40 -11.00 15.27 4.93
C GLY A 40 -10.06 16.31 5.53
N TRP A 41 -9.59 17.28 4.73
CA TRP A 41 -8.76 18.39 5.22
C TRP A 41 -9.46 19.23 6.29
N GLY A 42 -10.80 19.28 6.27
CA GLY A 42 -11.61 20.02 7.24
C GLY A 42 -11.40 19.60 8.71
N TRP A 43 -10.93 18.37 8.97
CA TRP A 43 -10.61 17.90 10.32
C TRP A 43 -9.51 18.69 11.03
N LEU A 44 -8.63 19.35 10.25
CA LEU A 44 -7.54 20.16 10.76
C LEU A 44 -8.02 21.54 11.26
N GLY A 45 -9.19 22.00 10.82
CA GLY A 45 -9.81 23.25 11.24
C GLY A 45 -8.85 24.45 11.13
N SER A 46 -8.67 25.19 12.23
CA SER A 46 -7.81 26.39 12.27
C SER A 46 -6.33 26.13 12.04
N ASN A 47 -5.91 24.87 12.06
CA ASN A 47 -4.53 24.47 11.84
C ASN A 47 -4.21 24.19 10.37
N LEU A 48 -5.22 24.25 9.49
CA LEU A 48 -5.03 24.15 8.06
C LEU A 48 -4.77 25.53 7.43
N THR A 49 -3.75 25.58 6.57
CA THR A 49 -3.50 26.71 5.67
C THR A 49 -3.47 26.21 4.22
N ILE A 50 -4.27 26.80 3.35
CA ILE A 50 -4.36 26.45 1.92
C ILE A 50 -3.93 27.66 1.08
N TYR A 51 -2.97 27.44 0.17
CA TYR A 51 -2.61 28.37 -0.89
C TYR A 51 -3.01 27.80 -2.25
N GLY A 52 -4.04 28.38 -2.88
CA GLY A 52 -4.43 28.05 -4.24
C GLY A 52 -3.74 28.96 -5.25
N PHE A 53 -3.20 28.42 -6.33
CA PHE A 53 -2.60 29.18 -7.42
C PHE A 53 -3.33 28.89 -8.72
N ASP A 54 -3.64 29.93 -9.48
CA ASP A 54 -4.18 29.78 -10.82
C ASP A 54 -3.83 31.01 -11.67
N ALA A 55 -3.64 30.84 -12.98
CA ALA A 55 -3.37 31.96 -13.88
C ALA A 55 -4.60 32.88 -14.08
N HIS A 56 -5.82 32.34 -13.89
CA HIS A 56 -7.06 33.06 -14.14
C HIS A 56 -7.45 33.95 -12.96
N ARG A 57 -7.14 35.25 -13.09
CA ARG A 57 -7.40 36.27 -12.06
C ARG A 57 -8.81 36.25 -11.49
N ASP A 58 -9.81 36.34 -12.35
CA ASP A 58 -11.21 36.45 -11.90
C ASP A 58 -11.68 35.19 -11.14
N ALA A 59 -11.11 34.02 -11.45
CA ALA A 59 -11.45 32.78 -10.75
C ALA A 59 -10.90 32.80 -9.32
N CYS A 60 -9.64 33.22 -9.14
CA CYS A 60 -9.04 33.43 -7.83
C CYS A 60 -9.79 34.47 -7.01
N GLU A 61 -10.14 35.61 -7.62
CA GLU A 61 -10.87 36.68 -6.93
C GLU A 61 -12.28 36.23 -6.51
N THR A 62 -12.99 35.50 -7.38
CA THR A 62 -14.29 34.91 -7.06
C THR A 62 -14.20 33.94 -5.88
N MET A 63 -13.18 33.07 -5.86
CA MET A 63 -12.99 32.12 -4.77
C MET A 63 -12.65 32.82 -3.45
N ASN A 64 -11.76 33.82 -3.48
CA ASN A 64 -11.46 34.64 -2.30
C ASN A 64 -12.70 35.37 -1.76
N GLN A 65 -13.58 35.86 -2.62
CA GLN A 65 -14.84 36.49 -2.19
C GLN A 65 -15.78 35.47 -1.55
N LYS A 66 -15.90 34.26 -2.12
CA LYS A 66 -16.68 33.16 -1.52
C LYS A 66 -16.15 32.82 -0.11
N LEU A 67 -14.83 32.74 0.03
CA LEU A 67 -14.15 32.44 1.30
C LEU A 67 -14.33 33.53 2.36
N GLN A 68 -14.44 34.80 1.97
CA GLN A 68 -14.74 35.90 2.90
C GLN A 68 -16.19 35.88 3.39
N LEU A 69 -17.11 35.36 2.58
CA LEU A 69 -18.53 35.23 2.92
C LEU A 69 -18.80 33.96 3.75
N SER A 70 -18.00 32.92 3.58
CA SER A 70 -18.01 31.76 4.45
C SER A 70 -17.27 32.07 5.75
N ASN A 71 -17.85 31.70 6.90
CA ASN A 71 -17.13 31.74 8.18
C ASN A 71 -16.18 30.54 8.28
N SER A 72 -15.26 30.41 7.32
CA SER A 72 -14.29 29.32 7.26
C SER A 72 -13.37 29.35 8.48
N VAL A 73 -13.13 28.19 9.08
CA VAL A 73 -12.30 28.07 10.29
C VAL A 73 -10.81 27.98 9.93
N HIS A 74 -10.49 27.43 8.76
CA HIS A 74 -9.13 27.34 8.22
C HIS A 74 -8.70 28.64 7.52
N LYS A 75 -7.40 28.76 7.25
CA LYS A 75 -6.85 29.86 6.46
C LYS A 75 -6.75 29.43 5.00
N GLU A 76 -7.33 30.19 4.09
CA GLU A 76 -7.27 29.91 2.66
C GLU A 76 -7.15 31.19 1.85
N LYS A 77 -6.33 31.14 0.79
CA LYS A 77 -6.12 32.24 -0.14
C LYS A 77 -5.84 31.69 -1.53
N HIS A 78 -6.53 32.22 -2.54
CA HIS A 78 -6.24 31.97 -3.94
C HIS A 78 -5.45 33.13 -4.55
N ILE A 79 -4.36 32.82 -5.24
CA ILE A 79 -3.39 33.79 -5.73
C ILE A 79 -3.34 33.69 -7.27
N PRO A 80 -3.61 34.80 -7.99
CA PRO A 80 -3.65 34.81 -9.44
C PRO A 80 -2.24 34.87 -10.04
N LEU A 81 -1.49 33.76 -9.92
CA LEU A 81 -0.14 33.59 -10.40
C LEU A 81 -0.03 32.33 -11.25
N ALA A 82 0.62 32.45 -12.40
CA ALA A 82 1.09 31.31 -13.16
C ALA A 82 2.47 30.88 -12.65
N LEU A 83 2.55 29.66 -12.13
CA LEU A 83 3.80 29.12 -11.63
C LEU A 83 4.58 28.42 -12.76
N TRP A 84 5.90 28.55 -12.74
CA TRP A 84 6.82 28.03 -13.75
C TRP A 84 8.21 27.77 -13.16
N ASN A 85 9.22 27.52 -14.00
CA ASN A 85 10.60 27.30 -13.56
C ASN A 85 11.41 28.60 -13.37
N CYS A 86 10.90 29.74 -13.84
CA CYS A 86 11.54 31.05 -13.68
C CYS A 86 10.51 32.20 -13.80
N VAL A 87 10.96 33.40 -13.45
CA VAL A 87 10.25 34.65 -13.77
C VAL A 87 10.44 34.95 -15.25
N SER A 88 9.38 34.80 -16.03
CA SER A 88 9.35 35.05 -17.47
C SER A 88 7.96 35.50 -17.93
N THR A 89 7.86 35.76 -19.22
CA THR A 89 6.60 35.99 -19.90
C THR A 89 6.33 34.80 -20.82
N GLU A 90 5.21 34.11 -20.63
CA GLU A 90 4.83 32.91 -21.39
C GLU A 90 3.50 33.11 -22.12
N THR A 91 3.21 32.24 -23.09
CA THR A 91 1.91 32.22 -23.79
C THR A 91 1.02 31.15 -23.18
N LEU A 92 -0.15 31.57 -22.69
CA LEU A 92 -1.22 30.69 -22.24
C LEU A 92 -2.17 30.42 -23.41
N TYR A 93 -2.31 29.14 -23.76
CA TYR A 93 -3.22 28.69 -24.81
C TYR A 93 -4.56 28.31 -24.17
N LEU A 94 -5.51 29.24 -24.21
CA LEU A 94 -6.86 29.00 -23.72
C LEU A 94 -7.63 28.17 -24.73
N THR A 95 -8.13 27.02 -24.28
CA THR A 95 -8.85 26.08 -25.14
C THR A 95 -10.36 26.16 -24.92
N ARG A 96 -11.12 25.61 -25.86
CA ARG A 96 -12.58 25.60 -25.84
C ARG A 96 -13.13 24.94 -24.57
N TYR A 97 -12.49 23.88 -24.09
CA TYR A 97 -12.77 23.33 -22.77
C TYR A 97 -11.72 23.87 -21.79
N PRO A 98 -12.08 24.80 -20.88
CA PRO A 98 -11.09 25.53 -20.07
C PRO A 98 -10.13 24.65 -19.27
N ALA A 99 -10.55 23.46 -18.86
CA ALA A 99 -9.73 22.49 -18.14
C ALA A 99 -8.57 21.92 -18.98
N CYS A 100 -8.54 22.15 -20.30
CA CYS A 100 -7.43 21.75 -21.17
C CYS A 100 -6.52 22.94 -21.55
N SER A 101 -6.63 24.07 -20.87
CA SER A 101 -5.76 25.23 -21.15
C SER A 101 -4.38 25.00 -20.55
N SER A 102 -3.33 25.38 -21.27
CA SER A 102 -1.94 25.08 -20.85
C SER A 102 -0.98 26.16 -21.34
N LEU A 103 0.18 26.26 -20.69
CA LEU A 103 1.34 26.99 -21.20
C LEU A 103 2.04 26.25 -22.36
N TYR A 104 1.71 24.97 -22.56
CA TYR A 104 2.12 24.22 -23.74
C TYR A 104 1.03 24.31 -24.82
N PRO A 105 1.39 24.50 -26.10
CA PRO A 105 0.42 24.49 -27.18
C PRO A 105 -0.16 23.08 -27.35
N PRO A 106 -1.48 22.90 -27.52
CA PRO A 106 -2.08 21.60 -27.84
C PRO A 106 -1.44 20.97 -29.09
N ASN A 107 -1.44 19.64 -29.19
CA ASN A 107 -0.98 18.88 -30.37
C ASN A 107 -2.16 18.44 -31.24
N PRO A 108 -2.62 19.23 -32.24
CA PRO A 108 -3.85 18.94 -32.99
C PRO A 108 -3.74 17.63 -33.78
N SER A 109 -2.53 17.29 -34.24
CA SER A 109 -2.27 16.10 -35.02
C SER A 109 -2.51 14.82 -34.20
N PHE A 110 -2.18 14.86 -32.91
CA PHE A 110 -2.35 13.75 -31.99
C PHE A 110 -3.76 13.72 -31.39
N VAL A 111 -4.23 14.83 -30.84
CA VAL A 111 -5.51 14.89 -30.09
C VAL A 111 -6.72 14.67 -30.99
N SER A 112 -6.64 15.08 -32.27
CA SER A 112 -7.70 14.80 -33.26
C SER A 112 -7.89 13.31 -33.51
N ARG A 113 -6.99 12.42 -33.07
CA ARG A 113 -7.17 10.97 -33.18
C ARG A 113 -8.18 10.41 -32.20
N PHE A 114 -8.60 11.16 -31.19
CA PHE A 114 -9.53 10.71 -30.14
C PHE A 114 -10.93 11.31 -30.29
N VAL A 115 -11.93 10.62 -29.76
CA VAL A 115 -13.31 11.14 -29.72
C VAL A 115 -13.33 12.45 -28.93
N GLY A 116 -13.88 13.52 -29.52
CA GLY A 116 -14.00 14.82 -28.87
C GLY A 116 -12.70 15.65 -28.76
N GLY A 117 -11.52 15.06 -28.95
CA GLY A 117 -10.23 15.71 -28.68
C GLY A 117 -9.97 17.00 -29.49
N GLU A 118 -10.36 17.01 -30.77
CA GLU A 118 -10.24 18.22 -31.62
C GLU A 118 -11.12 19.37 -31.13
N LEU A 119 -12.30 19.06 -30.57
CA LEU A 119 -13.24 20.07 -30.09
C LEU A 119 -12.84 20.58 -28.69
N SER A 120 -12.44 19.68 -27.78
CA SER A 120 -12.08 20.05 -26.40
C SER A 120 -10.83 20.92 -26.35
N MET A 121 -9.79 20.54 -27.10
CA MET A 121 -8.49 21.19 -27.08
C MET A 121 -8.29 22.24 -28.19
N GLN A 122 -9.37 22.67 -28.84
CA GLN A 122 -9.32 23.76 -29.80
C GLN A 122 -8.90 25.06 -29.09
N VAL A 123 -7.76 25.65 -29.48
CA VAL A 123 -7.36 26.97 -28.97
C VAL A 123 -8.36 28.02 -29.43
N VAL A 124 -8.92 28.76 -28.47
CA VAL A 124 -9.87 29.86 -28.71
C VAL A 124 -9.25 31.23 -28.49
N LEU A 125 -8.22 31.31 -27.64
CA LEU A 125 -7.50 32.53 -27.34
C LEU A 125 -6.06 32.21 -26.91
N GLU A 126 -5.12 33.06 -27.28
CA GLU A 126 -3.75 33.05 -26.78
C GLU A 126 -3.55 34.32 -25.95
N GLU A 127 -3.11 34.16 -24.71
CA GLU A 127 -2.86 35.27 -23.79
C GLU A 127 -1.40 35.27 -23.35
N THR A 128 -0.78 36.44 -23.33
CA THR A 128 0.56 36.62 -22.77
C THR A 128 0.44 36.84 -21.27
N ILE A 129 1.07 35.98 -20.47
CA ILE A 129 1.01 36.03 -19.00
C ILE A 129 2.41 36.08 -18.40
N GLU A 130 2.51 36.71 -17.23
CA GLU A 130 3.73 36.70 -16.42
C GLU A 130 3.75 35.45 -15.55
N THR A 131 4.92 34.82 -15.45
CA THR A 131 5.16 33.66 -14.59
C THR A 131 6.11 33.99 -13.44
N THR A 132 6.07 33.17 -12.40
CA THR A 132 7.04 33.21 -11.29
C THR A 132 7.33 31.79 -10.81
N THR A 133 8.34 31.63 -9.95
CA THR A 133 8.59 30.36 -9.28
C THR A 133 7.79 30.23 -7.98
N LEU A 134 7.52 29.01 -7.54
CA LEU A 134 6.90 28.77 -6.24
C LEU A 134 7.86 29.16 -5.11
N ASP A 135 9.15 28.92 -5.29
CA ASP A 135 10.19 29.35 -4.34
C ASP A 135 10.20 30.88 -4.13
N ASP A 136 10.11 31.68 -5.19
CA ASP A 136 10.05 33.15 -5.10
C ASP A 136 8.80 33.62 -4.35
N PHE A 137 7.64 33.01 -4.62
CA PHE A 137 6.42 33.30 -3.88
C PHE A 137 6.57 32.97 -2.39
N CYS A 138 7.06 31.78 -2.06
CA CYS A 138 7.27 31.37 -0.67
C CYS A 138 8.25 32.30 0.05
N HIS A 139 9.33 32.71 -0.61
CA HIS A 139 10.28 33.66 -0.07
C HIS A 139 9.63 35.03 0.22
N ALA A 140 8.86 35.56 -0.73
CA ALA A 140 8.21 36.86 -0.61
C ALA A 140 7.14 36.90 0.49
N GLU A 141 6.37 35.82 0.67
CA GLU A 141 5.33 35.72 1.70
C GLU A 141 5.86 35.21 3.06
N GLY A 142 7.16 34.91 3.16
CA GLY A 142 7.75 34.37 4.38
C GLY A 142 7.26 32.96 4.74
N ILE A 143 6.87 32.17 3.75
CA ILE A 143 6.41 30.78 3.91
C ILE A 143 7.65 29.88 3.98
N SER A 144 7.87 29.29 5.16
CA SER A 144 9.05 28.47 5.43
C SER A 144 8.92 27.00 5.00
N SER A 145 7.70 26.50 4.85
CA SER A 145 7.43 25.12 4.45
C SER A 145 6.03 24.94 3.89
N ILE A 146 5.88 24.00 2.96
CA ILE A 146 4.62 23.42 2.51
C ILE A 146 4.71 21.92 2.77
N ASP A 147 3.67 21.34 3.33
CA ASP A 147 3.63 19.94 3.75
C ASP A 147 3.07 19.04 2.63
N PHE A 148 2.09 19.54 1.86
CA PHE A 148 1.53 18.86 0.68
C PHE A 148 1.42 19.81 -0.52
N LEU A 149 1.83 19.34 -1.70
CA LEU A 149 1.75 20.08 -2.95
C LEU A 149 0.96 19.27 -3.98
N GLN A 150 -0.11 19.87 -4.49
CA GLN A 150 -0.83 19.40 -5.66
C GLN A 150 -0.48 20.25 -6.87
N ILE A 151 -0.25 19.62 -8.02
CA ILE A 151 -0.02 20.31 -9.30
C ILE A 151 -0.89 19.66 -10.37
N ASP A 152 -1.82 20.43 -10.93
CA ASP A 152 -2.70 20.08 -12.05
C ASP A 152 -2.73 21.29 -12.99
N THR A 153 -1.83 21.30 -13.96
CA THR A 153 -1.61 22.47 -14.82
C THR A 153 -1.55 22.10 -16.29
N GLN A 154 -2.03 20.90 -16.63
CA GLN A 154 -2.13 20.41 -17.99
C GLN A 154 -0.78 20.46 -18.73
N GLY A 155 0.29 20.00 -18.08
CA GLY A 155 1.61 19.81 -18.70
C GLY A 155 2.76 20.64 -18.11
N ALA A 156 2.45 21.67 -17.29
CA ALA A 156 3.47 22.53 -16.69
C ALA A 156 4.16 21.93 -15.45
N GLU A 157 3.81 20.71 -15.06
CA GLU A 157 4.15 20.14 -13.75
C GLU A 157 5.66 20.06 -13.53
N LEU A 158 6.41 19.54 -14.50
CA LEU A 158 7.87 19.44 -14.39
C LEU A 158 8.52 20.82 -14.26
N LYS A 159 7.99 21.83 -14.95
CA LYS A 159 8.52 23.20 -14.89
C LYS A 159 8.26 23.84 -13.54
N ILE A 160 7.07 23.66 -12.99
CA ILE A 160 6.73 24.12 -11.65
C ILE A 160 7.61 23.42 -10.59
N LEU A 161 7.82 22.11 -10.73
CA LEU A 161 8.72 21.35 -9.86
C LEU A 161 10.17 21.84 -9.94
N GLN A 162 10.64 22.24 -11.13
CA GLN A 162 11.95 22.88 -11.33
C GLN A 162 12.04 24.28 -10.71
N GLY A 163 10.93 25.00 -10.59
CA GLY A 163 10.82 26.27 -9.88
C GLY A 163 10.54 26.14 -8.38
N SER A 164 10.63 24.92 -7.82
CA SER A 164 10.28 24.63 -6.42
C SER A 164 11.43 23.93 -5.67
N GLU A 165 12.68 24.04 -6.14
CA GLU A 165 13.80 23.23 -5.63
C GLU A 165 14.06 23.40 -4.13
N SER A 166 13.88 24.61 -3.60
CA SER A 166 14.09 24.89 -2.17
C SER A 166 12.94 24.32 -1.34
N LEU A 167 11.71 24.48 -1.83
CA LEU A 167 10.50 23.94 -1.21
C LEU A 167 10.50 22.42 -1.16
N LEU A 168 10.91 21.75 -2.25
CA LEU A 168 10.93 20.28 -2.35
C LEU A 168 11.77 19.61 -1.26
N LYS A 169 12.78 20.28 -0.70
CA LYS A 169 13.63 19.74 0.39
C LYS A 169 12.87 19.45 1.69
N ASN A 170 11.75 20.14 1.90
CA ASN A 170 10.97 20.04 3.13
C ASN A 170 9.55 19.52 2.91
N LEU A 171 9.15 19.33 1.65
CA LEU A 171 7.85 18.85 1.25
C LEU A 171 7.69 17.36 1.61
N LEU A 172 6.54 16.99 2.15
CA LEU A 172 6.30 15.63 2.63
C LEU A 172 5.59 14.77 1.60
N PHE A 173 4.69 15.36 0.82
CA PHE A 173 3.81 14.63 -0.07
C PHE A 173 3.46 15.45 -1.31
N LEU A 174 3.27 14.75 -2.43
CA LEU A 174 2.98 15.29 -3.75
C LEU A 174 1.82 14.55 -4.39
N LYS A 175 0.93 15.30 -5.04
CA LYS A 175 -0.01 14.81 -6.02
C LYS A 175 0.21 15.59 -7.31
N VAL A 176 0.63 14.92 -8.37
CA VAL A 176 1.01 15.60 -9.63
C VAL A 176 0.26 14.95 -10.79
N GLU A 177 -0.44 15.75 -11.58
CA GLU A 177 -1.02 15.28 -12.84
C GLU A 177 0.11 14.87 -13.81
N VAL A 178 0.01 13.70 -14.40
CA VAL A 178 1.02 13.19 -15.33
C VAL A 178 0.38 12.69 -16.62
N GLU A 179 1.01 13.01 -17.74
CA GLU A 179 0.60 12.54 -19.07
C GLU A 179 1.42 11.32 -19.52
N PHE A 180 0.75 10.36 -20.15
CA PHE A 180 1.35 9.19 -20.83
C PHE A 180 1.36 9.35 -22.35
N ALA A 181 0.70 10.40 -22.85
CA ALA A 181 0.58 10.68 -24.26
C ALA A 181 0.64 12.19 -24.47
N ARG A 182 1.35 12.64 -25.51
CA ARG A 182 1.59 14.07 -25.79
C ARG A 182 0.32 14.76 -26.28
N LEU A 183 -0.55 15.15 -25.34
CA LEU A 183 -1.72 15.96 -25.64
C LEU A 183 -1.31 17.38 -26.08
N TYR A 184 -0.18 17.84 -25.56
CA TYR A 184 0.46 19.10 -25.91
C TYR A 184 1.82 18.87 -26.60
N GLU A 185 2.29 19.85 -27.37
CA GLU A 185 3.59 19.78 -28.04
C GLU A 185 4.73 20.00 -27.05
N ASN A 186 5.77 19.14 -27.13
CA ASN A 186 6.96 19.20 -26.26
C ASN A 186 6.69 19.11 -24.75
N VAL A 187 5.51 18.60 -24.36
CA VAL A 187 5.17 18.35 -22.96
C VAL A 187 6.01 17.20 -22.39
N PRO A 188 6.53 17.33 -21.16
CA PRO A 188 7.09 16.21 -20.41
C PRO A 188 6.03 15.13 -20.18
N LEU A 189 6.44 13.86 -20.18
CA LEU A 189 5.56 12.75 -19.83
C LEU A 189 5.84 12.28 -18.40
N PHE A 190 5.02 11.36 -17.90
CA PHE A 190 5.18 10.71 -16.60
C PHE A 190 6.63 10.32 -16.31
N SER A 191 7.33 9.71 -17.27
CA SER A 191 8.71 9.27 -17.10
C SER A 191 9.68 10.41 -16.77
N ASP A 192 9.47 11.59 -17.34
CA ASP A 192 10.33 12.76 -17.10
C ASP A 192 10.10 13.30 -15.68
N ILE A 193 8.84 13.30 -15.22
CA ILE A 193 8.45 13.74 -13.87
C ILE A 193 8.92 12.73 -12.81
N ASP A 194 8.71 11.42 -13.04
CA ASP A 194 9.14 10.35 -12.13
C ASP A 194 10.66 10.36 -11.93
N LEU A 195 11.43 10.45 -13.02
CA LEU A 195 12.89 10.55 -12.93
C LEU A 195 13.33 11.77 -12.12
N TYR A 196 12.70 12.92 -12.34
CA TYR A 196 13.02 14.14 -11.60
C TYR A 196 12.67 14.01 -10.10
N LEU A 197 11.48 13.52 -9.75
CA LEU A 197 11.05 13.40 -8.36
C LEU A 197 11.87 12.37 -7.57
N ARG A 198 12.23 11.25 -8.21
CA ARG A 198 13.14 10.26 -7.60
C ARG A 198 14.54 10.82 -7.35
N ASP A 199 15.08 11.61 -8.29
CA ASP A 199 16.35 12.33 -8.08
C ASP A 199 16.29 13.30 -6.89
N LYS A 200 15.12 13.88 -6.61
CA LYS A 200 14.87 14.71 -5.43
C LYS A 200 14.59 13.91 -4.15
N GLY A 201 14.64 12.57 -4.19
CA GLY A 201 14.48 11.70 -3.03
C GLY A 201 13.03 11.38 -2.65
N PHE A 202 12.08 11.57 -3.58
CA PHE A 202 10.70 11.13 -3.39
C PHE A 202 10.51 9.69 -3.84
N SER A 203 9.67 8.96 -3.12
CA SER A 203 9.22 7.62 -3.45
C SER A 203 7.86 7.69 -4.15
N PHE A 204 7.72 7.03 -5.28
CA PHE A 204 6.44 6.83 -5.96
C PHE A 204 5.57 5.87 -5.14
N LEU A 205 4.30 6.22 -4.93
CA LEU A 205 3.33 5.39 -4.22
C LEU A 205 2.39 4.68 -5.19
N ASP A 206 1.56 5.46 -5.89
CA ASP A 206 0.52 4.92 -6.73
C ASP A 206 0.04 5.95 -7.77
N PHE A 207 -0.79 5.47 -8.68
CA PHE A 207 -1.62 6.30 -9.53
C PHE A 207 -3.03 6.44 -8.97
N GLY A 208 -3.66 7.57 -9.26
CA GLY A 208 -5.08 7.75 -9.06
C GLY A 208 -5.90 7.04 -10.15
N LYS A 209 -7.07 7.60 -10.43
CA LYS A 209 -7.90 7.10 -11.52
C LYS A 209 -7.18 7.26 -12.86
N LEU A 210 -7.07 6.17 -13.61
CA LEU A 210 -6.47 6.18 -14.94
C LEU A 210 -7.47 6.68 -15.99
N TYR A 211 -7.12 7.75 -16.71
CA TYR A 211 -7.96 8.32 -17.76
C TYR A 211 -7.50 7.88 -19.15
N ARG A 212 -8.44 7.33 -19.92
CA ARG A 212 -8.18 6.72 -21.22
C ARG A 212 -9.07 7.36 -22.28
N ASN A 213 -8.51 7.50 -23.48
CA ASN A 213 -9.23 8.02 -24.63
C ASN A 213 -9.35 6.97 -25.74
N ASP A 214 -10.55 6.87 -26.30
CA ASP A 214 -10.85 6.03 -27.46
C ASP A 214 -10.47 6.70 -28.77
N ARG A 215 -10.01 5.89 -29.74
CA ARG A 215 -9.75 6.37 -31.10
C ARG A 215 -11.06 6.80 -31.75
N ARG A 216 -11.07 7.96 -32.42
CA ARG A 216 -12.28 8.50 -33.08
C ARG A 216 -12.78 7.65 -34.26
N ARG A 217 -11.92 6.81 -34.84
CA ARG A 217 -12.22 6.05 -36.07
C ARG A 217 -12.52 4.61 -35.70
N GLY A 218 -13.80 4.31 -35.56
CA GLY A 218 -14.31 2.94 -35.46
C GLY A 218 -15.09 2.70 -34.18
N PRO A 219 -16.12 1.84 -34.21
CA PRO A 219 -16.96 1.51 -33.06
C PRO A 219 -16.41 0.33 -32.23
N LEU A 220 -15.17 -0.11 -32.50
CA LEU A 220 -14.59 -1.29 -31.89
C LEU A 220 -13.93 -0.91 -30.57
N HIS A 221 -14.39 -1.52 -29.47
CA HIS A 221 -13.84 -1.36 -28.14
C HIS A 221 -13.51 -2.73 -27.55
N SER A 222 -12.41 -2.81 -26.81
CA SER A 222 -12.04 -4.00 -26.04
C SER A 222 -12.52 -3.83 -24.61
N GLU A 223 -13.09 -4.89 -24.02
CA GLU A 223 -13.43 -4.92 -22.60
C GLU A 223 -12.19 -5.02 -21.69
N GLN A 224 -11.07 -5.50 -22.24
CA GLN A 224 -9.78 -5.62 -21.51
C GLN A 224 -8.90 -4.38 -21.69
N HIS A 225 -8.96 -3.73 -22.85
CA HIS A 225 -8.15 -2.57 -23.18
C HIS A 225 -9.04 -1.37 -23.54
N LEU A 226 -9.47 -0.65 -22.50
CA LEU A 226 -10.44 0.47 -22.55
C LEU A 226 -9.89 1.77 -23.19
N GLY A 227 -9.07 1.65 -24.24
CA GLY A 227 -8.45 2.78 -24.92
C GLY A 227 -7.04 3.12 -24.44
N GLN A 228 -6.46 4.15 -25.07
CA GLN A 228 -5.10 4.59 -24.78
C GLN A 228 -5.08 5.34 -23.46
N LEU A 229 -4.20 4.97 -22.53
CA LEU A 229 -3.91 5.76 -21.33
C LEU A 229 -3.36 7.12 -21.72
N VAL A 230 -3.94 8.18 -21.17
CA VAL A 230 -3.61 9.56 -21.53
C VAL A 230 -3.03 10.31 -20.35
N TRP A 231 -3.70 10.27 -19.20
CA TRP A 231 -3.25 10.99 -18.01
C TRP A 231 -3.80 10.34 -16.73
N THR A 232 -3.21 10.70 -15.60
CA THR A 232 -3.68 10.35 -14.26
C THR A 232 -3.02 11.27 -13.23
N ASP A 233 -3.43 11.15 -11.97
CA ASP A 233 -2.71 11.70 -10.83
C ASP A 233 -1.64 10.71 -10.38
N ALA A 234 -0.41 11.15 -10.18
CA ALA A 234 0.65 10.36 -9.56
C ALA A 234 0.93 10.87 -8.14
N PHE A 235 1.05 9.94 -7.19
CA PHE A 235 1.29 10.23 -5.78
C PHE A 235 2.74 9.89 -5.40
N TYR A 236 3.39 10.82 -4.72
CA TYR A 236 4.73 10.63 -4.19
C TYR A 236 4.83 11.15 -2.77
N PHE A 237 5.75 10.59 -1.99
CA PHE A 237 6.03 11.03 -0.64
C PHE A 237 7.52 10.96 -0.31
N GLN A 238 7.92 11.70 0.71
CA GLN A 238 9.26 11.58 1.28
C GLN A 238 9.23 10.44 2.30
N ASP A 239 9.93 9.34 2.01
CA ASP A 239 10.10 8.25 2.97
C ASP A 239 11.04 8.70 4.10
N LEU A 240 10.42 9.25 5.13
CA LEU A 240 11.12 9.71 6.31
C LEU A 240 11.46 8.57 7.27
N ILE A 241 11.00 7.34 7.06
CA ILE A 241 11.24 6.18 7.96
C ILE A 241 12.44 5.36 7.49
N GLN A 242 12.75 5.35 6.20
CA GLN A 242 13.97 4.76 5.65
C GLN A 242 15.23 5.27 6.38
N GLU A 243 16.17 4.37 6.64
CA GLU A 243 17.40 4.70 7.40
C GLU A 243 18.30 5.66 6.60
N SER A 244 18.59 6.82 7.19
CA SER A 244 19.80 7.57 6.87
C SER A 244 20.58 7.80 8.16
N GLU A 245 21.85 7.40 8.15
CA GLU A 245 22.69 7.09 9.32
C GLU A 245 22.96 8.24 10.32
N ALA A 246 22.39 9.46 10.16
CA ALA A 246 22.98 10.63 10.83
C ALA A 246 22.05 11.70 11.43
N SER A 247 20.72 11.53 11.48
CA SER A 247 19.89 12.56 12.15
C SER A 247 18.66 12.03 12.88
N GLN A 248 18.45 12.57 14.09
CA GLN A 248 17.20 12.41 14.83
C GLN A 248 16.05 12.98 13.99
N LYS A 249 15.13 12.10 13.59
CA LYS A 249 14.00 12.46 12.72
C LYS A 249 13.04 13.39 13.47
N ASN A 250 12.43 14.34 12.77
CA ASN A 250 11.48 15.26 13.39
C ASN A 250 10.10 14.57 13.53
N PRO A 251 9.64 14.21 14.76
CA PRO A 251 8.36 13.53 14.96
C PRO A 251 7.15 14.37 14.53
N GLU A 252 7.28 15.71 14.50
CA GLU A 252 6.22 16.58 14.00
C GLU A 252 6.06 16.43 12.48
N LYS A 253 7.16 16.40 11.73
CA LYS A 253 7.12 16.15 10.27
C LYS A 253 6.53 14.78 9.94
N LEU A 254 6.93 13.75 10.69
CA LEU A 254 6.35 12.41 10.55
C LEU A 254 4.85 12.42 10.84
N LEU A 255 4.39 13.12 11.89
CA LEU A 255 2.96 13.22 12.18
C LEU A 255 2.19 13.92 11.05
N LYS A 256 2.74 15.01 10.48
CA LYS A 256 2.13 15.66 9.32
C LYS A 256 2.07 14.74 8.11
N LEU A 257 3.13 13.98 7.84
CA LEU A 257 3.17 12.98 6.77
C LEU A 257 2.04 11.94 6.96
N ALA A 258 1.90 11.40 8.17
CA ALA A 258 0.82 10.47 8.50
C ALA A 258 -0.58 11.08 8.29
N CYS A 259 -0.79 12.34 8.69
CA CYS A 259 -2.06 13.03 8.47
C CYS A 259 -2.37 13.19 6.98
N VAL A 260 -1.39 13.58 6.16
CA VAL A 260 -1.57 13.75 4.71
C VAL A 260 -1.86 12.40 4.05
N ALA A 261 -1.10 11.36 4.40
CA ALA A 261 -1.31 10.01 3.90
C ALA A 261 -2.73 9.49 4.23
N ASP A 262 -3.19 9.68 5.46
CA ASP A 262 -4.54 9.28 5.88
C ASP A 262 -5.65 10.06 5.14
N ILE A 263 -5.47 11.37 4.92
CA ILE A 263 -6.43 12.18 4.15
C ILE A 263 -6.51 11.71 2.69
N LEU A 264 -5.37 11.33 2.11
CA LEU A 264 -5.26 10.81 0.74
C LEU A 264 -5.54 9.31 0.65
N GLU A 265 -5.98 8.68 1.74
CA GLU A 265 -6.38 7.27 1.83
C GLU A 265 -5.23 6.24 1.69
N PHE A 266 -3.98 6.66 1.86
CA PHE A 266 -2.80 5.79 2.04
C PHE A 266 -2.67 5.35 3.50
N TYR A 267 -3.64 4.54 3.96
CA TYR A 267 -3.79 4.18 5.37
C TYR A 267 -2.63 3.33 5.92
N ASP A 268 -1.98 2.55 5.07
CA ASP A 268 -0.78 1.76 5.38
C ASP A 268 0.40 2.67 5.73
N VAL A 269 0.69 3.67 4.89
CA VAL A 269 1.73 4.68 5.13
C VAL A 269 1.42 5.47 6.41
N ALA A 270 0.15 5.87 6.59
CA ALA A 270 -0.29 6.57 7.80
C ALA A 270 -0.08 5.73 9.06
N MET A 271 -0.50 4.46 9.03
CA MET A 271 -0.40 3.54 10.15
C MET A 271 1.06 3.24 10.52
N GLU A 272 1.90 2.89 9.54
CA GLU A 272 3.33 2.64 9.75
C GLU A 272 4.01 3.88 10.35
N THR A 273 3.70 5.06 9.83
CA THR A 273 4.28 6.31 10.32
C THR A 273 3.87 6.61 11.76
N LEU A 274 2.60 6.43 12.13
CA LEU A 274 2.12 6.64 13.49
C LEU A 274 2.68 5.60 14.48
N GLU A 275 2.79 4.35 14.06
CA GLU A 275 3.44 3.29 14.84
C GLU A 275 4.91 3.63 15.08
N TYR A 276 5.64 4.02 14.04
CA TYR A 276 7.05 4.37 14.15
C TYR A 276 7.28 5.55 15.10
N ILE A 277 6.45 6.60 15.00
CA ILE A 277 6.54 7.75 15.91
C ILE A 277 6.29 7.28 17.36
N THR A 278 5.27 6.45 17.57
CA THR A 278 4.93 5.93 18.89
C THR A 278 6.07 5.07 19.46
N TRP A 279 6.67 4.21 18.64
CA TRP A 279 7.79 3.36 19.04
C TRP A 279 9.01 4.19 19.45
N LYS A 280 9.39 5.20 18.66
CA LYS A 280 10.60 6.00 18.89
C LYS A 280 10.44 7.13 19.89
N TYR A 281 9.24 7.71 20.01
CA TYR A 281 8.99 8.96 20.74
C TYR A 281 7.80 8.88 21.71
N GLY A 282 7.17 7.72 21.87
CA GLY A 282 5.95 7.54 22.67
C GLY A 282 6.07 7.82 24.16
N ASP A 283 7.28 7.89 24.72
CA ASP A 283 7.52 8.37 26.08
C ASP A 283 7.04 9.82 26.27
N GLN A 284 7.01 10.60 25.18
CA GLN A 284 6.35 11.91 25.16
C GLN A 284 4.86 11.71 24.83
N PRO A 285 3.92 12.05 25.73
CA PRO A 285 2.51 11.78 25.51
C PRO A 285 1.94 12.37 24.21
N LYS A 286 2.48 13.48 23.72
CA LYS A 286 2.06 14.10 22.44
C LYS A 286 2.38 13.23 21.19
N TYR A 287 3.34 12.32 21.28
CA TYR A 287 3.79 11.44 20.20
C TYR A 287 3.43 9.96 20.43
N ASN A 288 2.63 9.68 21.46
CA ASN A 288 2.09 8.35 21.70
C ASN A 288 0.72 8.21 21.02
N PHE A 289 0.67 7.38 19.97
CA PHE A 289 -0.54 7.12 19.19
C PHE A 289 -1.04 5.68 19.35
N ALA A 290 -0.51 4.89 20.30
CA ALA A 290 -0.85 3.47 20.45
C ALA A 290 -2.37 3.25 20.60
N ASN A 291 -3.01 4.06 21.45
CA ASN A 291 -4.45 3.98 21.67
C ASN A 291 -5.28 4.48 20.48
N ASN A 292 -4.76 5.44 19.70
CA ASN A 292 -5.43 5.90 18.47
C ASN A 292 -5.39 4.80 17.40
N LEU A 293 -4.24 4.15 17.24
CA LEU A 293 -4.08 2.99 16.35
C LEU A 293 -5.01 1.85 16.77
N ALA A 294 -5.02 1.51 18.06
CA ALA A 294 -5.90 0.47 18.59
C ALA A 294 -7.38 0.79 18.42
N GLU A 295 -7.80 2.05 18.59
CA GLU A 295 -9.18 2.48 18.35
C GLU A 295 -9.60 2.21 16.90
N VAL A 296 -8.79 2.60 15.92
CA VAL A 296 -9.10 2.40 14.49
C VAL A 296 -9.07 0.91 14.12
N ILE A 297 -8.09 0.15 14.61
CA ILE A 297 -7.99 -1.29 14.38
C ILE A 297 -9.19 -2.04 15.00
N SER A 298 -9.75 -1.53 16.10
CA SER A 298 -10.93 -2.11 16.75
C SER A 298 -12.18 -2.08 15.87
N GLU A 299 -12.21 -1.26 14.82
CA GLU A 299 -13.32 -1.25 13.84
C GLU A 299 -13.37 -2.53 13.00
N TYR A 300 -12.28 -3.32 12.98
CA TYR A 300 -12.16 -4.55 12.20
C TYR A 300 -12.39 -5.78 13.08
N PRO A 301 -13.50 -6.53 12.91
CA PRO A 301 -13.90 -7.60 13.82
C PRO A 301 -12.84 -8.69 14.02
N LYS A 302 -12.14 -9.08 12.95
CA LYS A 302 -11.08 -10.10 13.00
C LYS A 302 -9.89 -9.68 13.87
N ALA A 303 -9.53 -8.40 13.86
CA ALA A 303 -8.43 -7.87 14.66
C ALA A 303 -8.77 -7.88 16.16
N VAL A 304 -10.03 -7.60 16.50
CA VAL A 304 -10.53 -7.66 17.89
C VAL A 304 -10.55 -9.10 18.42
N GLU A 305 -10.94 -10.06 17.59
CA GLU A 305 -10.96 -11.49 17.94
C GLU A 305 -9.56 -12.01 18.32
N PHE A 306 -8.59 -11.74 17.45
CA PHE A 306 -7.18 -12.09 17.65
C PHE A 306 -6.57 -11.42 18.88
N GLY A 307 -6.98 -10.18 19.17
CA GLY A 307 -6.46 -9.37 20.25
C GLY A 307 -5.46 -8.33 19.72
N ILE A 308 -5.84 -7.06 19.83
CA ILE A 308 -5.13 -5.94 19.19
C ILE A 308 -3.67 -5.86 19.64
N ASN A 309 -3.39 -6.10 20.92
CA ASN A 309 -2.03 -6.08 21.46
C ASN A 309 -1.14 -7.24 20.95
N LEU A 310 -1.72 -8.27 20.35
CA LEU A 310 -0.99 -9.44 19.82
C LEU A 310 -0.66 -9.29 18.33
N LEU A 311 -1.25 -8.31 17.64
CA LEU A 311 -1.00 -8.05 16.23
C LEU A 311 0.47 -7.65 16.01
N PRO A 312 1.15 -8.17 14.97
CA PRO A 312 2.55 -7.87 14.66
C PRO A 312 2.87 -6.37 14.66
N GLU A 313 1.96 -5.57 14.09
CA GLU A 313 2.09 -4.12 13.95
C GLU A 313 2.02 -3.38 15.30
N MET A 314 1.44 -4.01 16.33
CA MET A 314 1.29 -3.41 17.66
C MET A 314 2.38 -3.85 18.64
N GLN A 315 3.17 -4.88 18.32
CA GLN A 315 4.13 -5.49 19.25
C GLN A 315 5.16 -4.50 19.81
N ARG A 316 5.67 -3.58 18.98
CA ARG A 316 6.69 -2.59 19.38
C ARG A 316 6.15 -1.49 20.30
N ILE A 317 4.83 -1.30 20.30
CA ILE A 317 4.14 -0.22 21.01
C ILE A 317 3.16 -0.73 22.07
N GLN A 318 3.13 -2.04 22.31
CA GLN A 318 2.17 -2.69 23.20
C GLN A 318 2.18 -2.12 24.63
N HIS A 319 3.36 -1.70 25.14
CA HIS A 319 3.50 -1.17 26.49
C HIS A 319 2.88 0.21 26.66
N TYR A 320 2.52 0.88 25.56
CA TYR A 320 1.79 2.14 25.57
C TYR A 320 0.27 1.97 25.51
N LEU A 321 -0.24 0.76 25.30
CA LEU A 321 -1.67 0.50 25.17
C LEU A 321 -2.39 0.59 26.52
N ASP A 322 -3.58 1.20 26.50
CA ASP A 322 -4.50 1.14 27.62
C ASP A 322 -4.94 -0.31 27.87
N SER A 323 -5.18 -0.65 29.14
CA SER A 323 -5.59 -2.00 29.55
C SER A 323 -6.84 -2.53 28.83
N LYS A 324 -7.73 -1.64 28.34
CA LYS A 324 -8.91 -2.04 27.55
C LYS A 324 -8.57 -2.66 26.18
N TYR A 325 -7.40 -2.33 25.62
CA TYR A 325 -6.91 -2.90 24.36
C TYR A 325 -5.93 -4.05 24.58
N VAL A 326 -5.50 -4.25 25.84
CA VAL A 326 -4.65 -5.35 26.23
C VAL A 326 -5.55 -6.50 26.65
N LYS A 327 -5.67 -7.49 25.79
CA LYS A 327 -6.17 -8.80 26.21
C LYS A 327 -5.09 -9.37 27.12
N GLU A 328 -5.39 -9.54 28.41
CA GLU A 328 -4.47 -10.25 29.31
C GLU A 328 -4.12 -11.56 28.62
N SER A 329 -2.84 -11.76 28.32
CA SER A 329 -2.30 -13.09 28.23
C SER A 329 -2.52 -13.70 29.61
N SER A 330 -3.71 -14.26 29.85
CA SER A 330 -3.81 -15.44 30.71
C SER A 330 -2.68 -16.30 30.22
N LEU A 331 -1.62 -16.44 31.04
CA LEU A 331 -0.48 -17.32 30.78
C LEU A 331 -1.06 -18.55 30.08
N HIS A 332 -0.95 -18.59 28.76
CA HIS A 332 -1.44 -19.72 28.04
C HIS A 332 -0.55 -20.82 28.57
N LYS A 333 -1.18 -21.83 29.18
CA LYS A 333 -0.51 -23.12 29.36
C LYS A 333 0.20 -23.38 28.03
N PRO A 334 1.44 -23.90 28.05
CA PRO A 334 2.35 -23.98 26.90
C PRO A 334 1.86 -24.92 25.77
N ASN A 335 0.63 -24.72 25.31
CA ASN A 335 -0.13 -25.53 24.38
C ASN A 335 -0.81 -24.70 23.27
N ASP A 336 -1.00 -23.38 23.43
CA ASP A 336 -1.62 -22.54 22.38
C ASP A 336 -0.68 -21.41 21.96
N LEU A 337 0.34 -21.79 21.18
CA LEU A 337 0.86 -20.92 20.12
C LEU A 337 0.08 -21.35 18.87
N ASP A 338 -0.70 -20.44 18.27
CA ASP A 338 -1.49 -20.68 17.05
C ASP A 338 -0.55 -21.03 15.88
N LEU A 339 -0.11 -22.28 15.84
CA LEU A 339 0.10 -23.00 14.62
C LEU A 339 -1.33 -23.25 14.12
N ASN A 340 -1.81 -22.52 13.11
CA ASN A 340 -3.05 -22.83 12.39
C ASN A 340 -2.90 -24.15 11.60
N ILE A 341 -2.46 -25.20 12.29
CA ILE A 341 -2.15 -26.51 11.81
C ILE A 341 -3.12 -27.42 12.54
N ALA A 342 -4.04 -28.05 11.80
CA ALA A 342 -4.99 -29.01 12.35
C ALA A 342 -4.26 -30.31 12.75
N LEU A 343 -3.60 -30.28 13.90
CA LEU A 343 -2.97 -31.45 14.50
C LEU A 343 -4.04 -32.39 15.07
N ARG A 344 -3.87 -33.69 14.83
CA ARG A 344 -4.75 -34.76 15.33
C ARG A 344 -4.01 -35.58 16.40
N GLU A 345 -4.54 -36.76 16.76
CA GLU A 345 -3.96 -37.61 17.80
C GLU A 345 -2.54 -38.10 17.44
N THR A 346 -2.26 -38.28 16.14
CA THR A 346 -0.93 -38.67 15.63
C THR A 346 -0.52 -37.73 14.51
N ASN A 347 0.66 -37.10 14.64
CA ASN A 347 1.21 -36.09 13.76
C ASN A 347 2.61 -36.51 13.32
N TRP A 348 2.77 -36.68 12.01
CA TRP A 348 4.04 -37.02 11.37
C TRP A 348 4.52 -35.84 10.52
N ILE A 349 5.82 -35.73 10.32
CA ILE A 349 6.39 -34.72 9.41
C ILE A 349 7.31 -35.36 8.36
N ALA A 350 7.29 -34.84 7.14
CA ALA A 350 8.17 -35.24 6.04
C ALA A 350 8.87 -34.01 5.43
N PHE A 351 10.11 -34.18 4.97
CA PHE A 351 10.95 -33.12 4.41
C PHE A 351 11.39 -33.46 2.97
N PRO A 352 10.48 -33.42 1.99
CA PRO A 352 10.85 -33.67 0.60
C PRO A 352 11.89 -32.64 0.11
N ASP A 353 12.88 -33.11 -0.65
CA ASP A 353 13.77 -32.21 -1.38
C ASP A 353 13.10 -31.74 -2.67
N TRP A 354 12.46 -30.56 -2.62
CA TRP A 354 11.78 -29.95 -3.76
C TRP A 354 12.70 -29.54 -4.92
N SER A 355 14.03 -29.64 -4.76
CA SER A 355 14.97 -29.43 -5.86
C SER A 355 15.11 -30.63 -6.80
N GLN A 356 14.58 -31.80 -6.40
CA GLN A 356 14.56 -33.00 -7.24
C GLN A 356 13.52 -32.90 -8.36
N PRO A 357 13.69 -33.67 -9.45
CA PRO A 357 12.65 -33.86 -10.46
C PRO A 357 11.26 -34.16 -9.88
N GLU A 358 10.23 -33.47 -10.38
CA GLU A 358 8.83 -33.57 -9.95
C GLU A 358 8.32 -35.02 -9.87
N GLU A 359 8.66 -35.86 -10.85
CA GLU A 359 8.29 -37.28 -10.88
C GLU A 359 8.80 -38.06 -9.67
N MET A 360 10.00 -37.74 -9.15
CA MET A 360 10.57 -38.42 -7.98
C MET A 360 9.92 -37.95 -6.68
N ILE A 361 9.58 -36.67 -6.59
CA ILE A 361 8.83 -36.10 -5.45
C ILE A 361 7.41 -36.68 -5.41
N GLU A 362 6.72 -36.76 -6.54
CA GLU A 362 5.38 -37.35 -6.65
C GLU A 362 5.41 -38.81 -6.16
N LEU A 363 6.39 -39.60 -6.62
CA LEU A 363 6.53 -41.00 -6.19
C LEU A 363 6.77 -41.12 -4.68
N ALA A 364 7.70 -40.34 -4.13
CA ALA A 364 8.04 -40.38 -2.70
C ALA A 364 6.85 -40.00 -1.81
N LEU A 365 6.16 -38.89 -2.13
CA LEU A 365 4.99 -38.45 -1.36
C LEU A 365 3.80 -39.39 -1.56
N GLN A 366 3.64 -39.99 -2.74
CA GLN A 366 2.57 -40.94 -3.03
C GLN A 366 2.69 -42.19 -2.15
N GLU A 367 3.90 -42.71 -1.95
CA GLU A 367 4.13 -43.88 -1.07
C GLU A 367 3.76 -43.57 0.38
N VAL A 368 4.21 -42.42 0.90
CA VAL A 368 3.89 -41.96 2.27
C VAL A 368 2.38 -41.85 2.47
N ILE A 369 1.70 -41.14 1.57
CA ILE A 369 0.28 -40.85 1.72
C ILE A 369 -0.54 -42.13 1.55
N LYS A 370 -0.17 -43.03 0.63
CA LYS A 370 -0.81 -44.36 0.51
C LYS A 370 -0.66 -45.19 1.78
N GLY A 371 0.50 -45.16 2.43
CA GLY A 371 0.72 -45.80 3.72
C GLY A 371 -0.26 -45.29 4.78
N LEU A 372 -0.40 -43.97 4.89
CA LEU A 372 -1.30 -43.33 5.86
C LEU A 372 -2.78 -43.54 5.57
N VAL A 373 -3.21 -43.47 4.30
CA VAL A 373 -4.60 -43.72 3.89
C VAL A 373 -5.02 -45.18 4.11
N SER A 374 -4.06 -46.10 4.05
CA SER A 374 -4.29 -47.52 4.33
C SER A 374 -4.27 -47.85 5.84
N HIS A 375 -3.92 -46.89 6.69
CA HIS A 375 -3.81 -47.10 8.14
C HIS A 375 -5.20 -47.17 8.80
N PRO A 376 -5.44 -48.09 9.76
CA PRO A 376 -6.74 -48.22 10.44
C PRO A 376 -7.17 -46.94 11.19
N ASP A 377 -6.21 -46.17 11.71
CA ASP A 377 -6.44 -44.90 12.43
C ASP A 377 -6.26 -43.65 11.55
N ARG A 378 -6.33 -43.76 10.22
CA ARG A 378 -6.08 -42.65 9.28
C ARG A 378 -6.84 -41.36 9.59
N THR A 379 -8.07 -41.44 10.09
CA THR A 379 -8.90 -40.28 10.46
C THR A 379 -8.37 -39.51 11.66
N LYS A 380 -7.41 -40.06 12.40
CA LYS A 380 -6.77 -39.46 13.56
C LYS A 380 -5.34 -39.00 13.29
N MET A 381 -4.90 -39.08 12.03
CA MET A 381 -3.54 -38.78 11.62
C MET A 381 -3.45 -37.45 10.87
N THR A 382 -2.39 -36.69 11.15
CA THR A 382 -1.97 -35.51 10.38
C THR A 382 -0.58 -35.76 9.81
N LEU A 383 -0.41 -35.52 8.51
CA LEU A 383 0.88 -35.46 7.84
C LEU A 383 1.23 -34.00 7.55
N LEU A 384 2.36 -33.58 8.08
CA LEU A 384 2.97 -32.29 7.80
C LEU A 384 4.04 -32.47 6.73
N ILE A 385 3.99 -31.66 5.68
CA ILE A 385 4.96 -31.69 4.59
C ILE A 385 5.67 -30.35 4.58
N ASP A 386 6.98 -30.36 4.83
CA ASP A 386 7.79 -29.15 4.75
C ASP A 386 7.88 -28.67 3.29
N ARG A 387 7.63 -27.38 3.07
CA ARG A 387 7.72 -26.73 1.75
C ARG A 387 8.95 -25.84 1.58
N SER A 388 10.01 -26.08 2.35
CA SER A 388 11.24 -25.29 2.21
C SER A 388 11.79 -25.45 0.78
N ASN A 389 12.09 -24.33 0.12
CA ASN A 389 12.61 -24.25 -1.25
C ASN A 389 11.60 -24.47 -2.39
N ILE A 390 10.29 -24.36 -2.14
CA ILE A 390 9.26 -24.29 -3.20
C ILE A 390 8.19 -23.22 -2.89
N GLU A 391 7.63 -22.63 -3.94
CA GLU A 391 6.49 -21.71 -3.82
C GLU A 391 5.22 -22.47 -3.38
N ALA A 392 4.39 -21.83 -2.56
CA ALA A 392 3.21 -22.48 -1.99
C ALA A 392 2.22 -22.98 -3.06
N GLU A 393 2.02 -22.19 -4.12
CA GLU A 393 1.10 -22.53 -5.21
C GLU A 393 1.53 -23.79 -5.98
N ASP A 394 2.83 -24.00 -6.17
CA ASP A 394 3.37 -25.15 -6.91
C ASP A 394 3.25 -26.45 -6.08
N ALA A 395 3.52 -26.38 -4.77
CA ALA A 395 3.34 -27.50 -3.86
C ALA A 395 1.86 -27.90 -3.71
N ASP A 396 0.96 -26.91 -3.61
CA ASP A 396 -0.49 -27.14 -3.56
C ASP A 396 -1.01 -27.79 -4.86
N LEU A 397 -0.51 -27.35 -6.02
CA LEU A 397 -0.88 -27.90 -7.31
C LEU A 397 -0.49 -29.39 -7.42
N LEU A 398 0.72 -29.73 -6.97
CA LEU A 398 1.21 -31.11 -6.96
C LEU A 398 0.36 -32.00 -6.06
N LEU A 399 0.12 -31.61 -4.81
CA LEU A 399 -0.73 -32.37 -3.89
C LEU A 399 -2.18 -32.51 -4.39
N SER A 400 -2.73 -31.45 -4.98
CA SER A 400 -4.07 -31.48 -5.58
C SER A 400 -4.16 -32.45 -6.76
N SER A 401 -3.11 -32.52 -7.58
CA SER A 401 -3.04 -33.46 -8.71
C SER A 401 -3.00 -34.92 -8.24
N MET A 402 -2.25 -35.21 -7.18
CA MET A 402 -2.18 -36.52 -6.54
C MET A 402 -3.54 -36.93 -5.96
N ALA A 403 -4.21 -36.01 -5.27
CA ALA A 403 -5.54 -36.23 -4.71
C ALA A 403 -6.59 -36.54 -5.81
N MET A 404 -6.57 -35.81 -6.92
CA MET A 404 -7.48 -36.04 -8.05
C MET A 404 -7.22 -37.39 -8.74
N LYS A 405 -5.96 -37.79 -8.88
CA LYS A 405 -5.57 -39.10 -9.44
C LYS A 405 -6.13 -40.24 -8.59
N TRP A 406 -6.05 -40.15 -7.25
CA TRP A 406 -6.57 -41.19 -6.35
C TRP A 406 -8.10 -41.23 -6.28
N LEU A 407 -8.77 -40.08 -6.40
CA LEU A 407 -10.22 -40.01 -6.53
C LEU A 407 -10.73 -40.80 -7.75
N MET A 408 -9.93 -40.86 -8.80
CA MET A 408 -10.26 -41.59 -10.03
C MET A 408 -9.87 -43.08 -9.99
N GLU A 409 -8.83 -43.45 -9.23
CA GLU A 409 -8.22 -44.79 -9.28
C GLU A 409 -8.65 -45.75 -8.13
N GLU A 410 -8.93 -45.28 -6.91
CA GLU A 410 -9.04 -46.18 -5.73
C GLU A 410 -10.38 -46.20 -4.98
N SER A 411 -11.45 -45.57 -5.50
CA SER A 411 -12.80 -45.61 -4.86
C SER A 411 -12.81 -45.20 -3.38
N VAL A 412 -11.96 -44.24 -2.99
CA VAL A 412 -11.89 -43.70 -1.62
C VAL A 412 -12.87 -42.52 -1.50
N GLU A 413 -13.80 -42.57 -0.54
CA GLU A 413 -14.65 -41.42 -0.20
C GLU A 413 -13.80 -40.32 0.48
N VAL A 414 -13.92 -39.08 -0.01
CA VAL A 414 -13.05 -37.91 0.33
C VAL A 414 -13.03 -37.56 1.82
N ASP A 415 -14.05 -37.97 2.59
CA ASP A 415 -14.30 -37.47 3.96
C ASP A 415 -13.67 -38.31 5.10
N GLU A 416 -12.93 -39.38 4.82
CA GLU A 416 -12.37 -40.28 5.86
C GLU A 416 -10.84 -40.50 5.79
N GLY A 417 -10.08 -39.51 5.27
CA GLY A 417 -8.62 -39.56 5.13
C GLY A 417 -7.81 -38.91 6.27
N PRO A 418 -6.46 -39.08 6.26
CA PRO A 418 -5.56 -38.30 7.10
C PRO A 418 -5.59 -36.82 6.69
N GLU A 419 -5.36 -35.93 7.66
CA GLU A 419 -5.13 -34.51 7.36
C GLU A 419 -3.75 -34.34 6.73
N ILE A 420 -3.63 -33.58 5.65
CA ILE A 420 -2.34 -33.28 5.02
C ILE A 420 -2.17 -31.77 4.97
N ILE A 421 -1.07 -31.27 5.53
CA ILE A 421 -0.83 -29.83 5.69
C ILE A 421 0.58 -29.49 5.20
N LEU A 422 0.68 -28.50 4.31
CA LEU A 422 1.96 -27.92 3.91
C LEU A 422 2.42 -26.91 4.97
N VAL A 423 3.67 -27.04 5.39
CA VAL A 423 4.29 -26.21 6.43
C VAL A 423 5.53 -25.55 5.85
N GLY A 424 5.61 -24.22 5.93
CA GLY A 424 6.78 -23.48 5.45
C GLY A 424 7.05 -22.25 6.29
N ASP A 425 8.33 -21.84 6.35
CA ASP A 425 8.80 -20.60 6.97
C ASP A 425 8.45 -20.47 8.48
N LEU A 426 8.44 -21.58 9.22
CA LEU A 426 8.21 -21.55 10.67
C LEU A 426 9.41 -20.92 11.40
N SER A 427 9.11 -19.95 12.27
CA SER A 427 10.09 -19.35 13.20
C SER A 427 10.58 -20.35 14.25
N GLU A 428 11.73 -20.07 14.88
CA GLU A 428 12.27 -20.90 15.98
C GLU A 428 11.24 -21.11 17.11
N VAL A 429 10.43 -20.10 17.38
CA VAL A 429 9.39 -20.17 18.42
C VAL A 429 8.27 -21.13 18.00
N GLN A 430 7.85 -21.11 16.73
CA GLN A 430 6.84 -22.03 16.20
C GLN A 430 7.34 -23.48 16.17
N TRP A 431 8.60 -23.70 15.81
CA TRP A 431 9.22 -25.02 15.91
C TRP A 431 9.24 -25.53 17.35
N SER A 432 9.55 -24.67 18.34
CA SER A 432 9.57 -25.08 19.75
C SER A 432 8.21 -25.58 20.27
N VAL A 433 7.11 -25.20 19.62
CA VAL A 433 5.73 -25.60 19.95
C VAL A 433 5.28 -26.82 19.17
N LEU A 434 5.68 -26.92 17.91
CA LEU A 434 5.33 -28.04 17.04
C LEU A 434 6.09 -29.31 17.46
N MET A 435 7.37 -29.17 17.81
CA MET A 435 8.27 -30.28 18.11
C MET A 435 7.74 -31.27 19.15
N PRO A 436 7.19 -30.86 20.32
CA PRO A 436 6.62 -31.79 21.30
C PRO A 436 5.36 -32.53 20.83
N GLN A 437 4.73 -32.08 19.75
CA GLN A 437 3.47 -32.63 19.23
C GLN A 437 3.68 -33.63 18.09
N LEU A 438 4.91 -33.71 17.54
CA LEU A 438 5.30 -34.65 16.51
C LEU A 438 5.67 -36.01 17.11
N GLN A 439 5.12 -37.09 16.56
CA GLN A 439 5.47 -38.45 16.99
C GLN A 439 6.68 -38.99 16.24
N GLY A 440 7.04 -38.40 15.09
CA GLY A 440 8.24 -38.77 14.33
C GLY A 440 8.32 -38.11 12.95
N ARG A 441 9.50 -38.27 12.33
CA ARG A 441 9.79 -37.85 10.96
C ARG A 441 9.72 -39.06 10.03
N ILE A 442 8.95 -38.98 8.96
CA ILE A 442 8.90 -40.03 7.94
C ILE A 442 10.11 -39.87 7.03
N LYS A 443 10.85 -40.95 6.86
CA LYS A 443 12.02 -40.99 6.00
C LYS A 443 11.60 -41.05 4.53
N LEU A 444 12.07 -40.11 3.73
CA LEU A 444 11.97 -40.16 2.26
C LEU A 444 13.29 -40.65 1.64
N GLU A 445 13.25 -41.05 0.36
CA GLU A 445 14.45 -41.42 -0.39
C GLU A 445 15.38 -40.20 -0.58
N ASP A 446 14.81 -39.06 -0.95
CA ASP A 446 15.48 -37.77 -1.09
C ASP A 446 14.89 -36.74 -0.11
N GLU A 447 15.68 -36.38 0.91
CA GLU A 447 15.27 -35.47 1.98
C GLU A 447 16.03 -34.14 1.94
N ASN A 448 15.34 -33.05 2.25
CA ASN A 448 15.95 -31.75 2.43
C ASN A 448 16.73 -31.68 3.76
N GLN A 449 18.01 -32.07 3.71
CA GLN A 449 18.90 -32.13 4.87
C GLN A 449 19.15 -30.76 5.52
N ASP A 450 19.12 -29.69 4.71
CA ASP A 450 19.30 -28.32 5.21
C ASP A 450 18.11 -27.90 6.07
N ALA A 451 16.89 -28.20 5.62
CA ALA A 451 15.66 -27.93 6.38
C ALA A 451 15.58 -28.75 7.68
N ILE A 452 15.98 -30.03 7.64
CA ILE A 452 16.04 -30.90 8.84
C ILE A 452 17.02 -30.35 9.88
N THR A 453 18.21 -29.94 9.43
CA THR A 453 19.26 -29.40 10.31
C THR A 453 18.82 -28.08 10.93
N LEU A 454 18.22 -27.19 10.14
CA LEU A 454 17.79 -25.86 10.58
C LEU A 454 16.63 -25.94 11.59
N SER A 455 15.72 -26.90 11.41
CA SER A 455 14.56 -27.11 12.28
C SER A 455 14.89 -27.91 13.56
N GLN A 456 16.11 -28.44 13.70
CA GLN A 456 16.55 -29.29 14.83
C GLN A 456 15.68 -30.54 15.04
N VAL A 457 15.07 -31.02 13.96
CA VAL A 457 14.13 -32.16 13.95
C VAL A 457 14.87 -33.51 14.02
N ASP A 458 16.20 -33.53 13.98
CA ASP A 458 17.01 -34.74 14.25
C ASP A 458 16.75 -35.39 15.63
N SER A 459 16.12 -34.64 16.53
CA SER A 459 15.78 -35.09 17.88
C SER A 459 14.50 -35.94 17.98
N ILE A 460 13.67 -36.01 16.92
CA ILE A 460 12.46 -36.86 16.90
C ILE A 460 12.72 -38.21 16.22
N PRO A 461 11.94 -39.27 16.56
CA PRO A 461 12.13 -40.60 15.98
C PRO A 461 11.97 -40.62 14.46
N LEU A 462 12.87 -41.31 13.77
CA LEU A 462 12.78 -41.59 12.34
C LEU A 462 11.87 -42.82 12.10
N ILE A 463 10.88 -42.68 11.24
CA ILE A 463 9.94 -43.73 10.85
C ILE A 463 10.22 -44.15 9.41
N GLU A 464 10.47 -45.43 9.20
CA GLU A 464 10.60 -46.00 7.86
C GLU A 464 9.20 -46.28 7.29
N LEU A 465 9.02 -46.12 5.98
CA LEU A 465 7.73 -46.29 5.30
C LEU A 465 7.07 -47.66 5.57
N GLY A 466 7.87 -48.71 5.75
CA GLY A 466 7.39 -50.06 6.08
C GLY A 466 6.67 -50.16 7.44
N ASP A 467 6.97 -49.27 8.37
CA ASP A 467 6.37 -49.25 9.71
C ASP A 467 5.01 -48.52 9.74
N LEU A 468 4.64 -47.81 8.65
CA LEU A 468 3.32 -47.20 8.48
C LEU A 468 2.26 -48.23 8.06
N HIS A 469 2.67 -49.41 7.60
CA HIS A 469 1.77 -50.51 7.26
C HIS A 469 1.54 -51.40 8.48
N VAL A 470 0.37 -51.30 9.12
CA VAL A 470 -0.05 -52.30 10.11
C VAL A 470 -0.25 -53.63 9.38
N HIS A 471 0.52 -54.65 9.76
CA HIS A 471 0.38 -56.02 9.27
C HIS A 471 -1.09 -56.42 9.13
N GLU A 472 -1.49 -56.88 7.93
CA GLU A 472 -2.73 -57.65 7.77
C GLU A 472 -2.77 -58.75 8.84
N PRO A 473 -3.92 -59.01 9.48
CA PRO A 473 -4.04 -60.17 10.34
C PRO A 473 -3.79 -61.40 9.48
N THR A 474 -2.71 -62.13 9.78
CA THR A 474 -2.51 -63.49 9.25
C THR A 474 -3.72 -64.33 9.68
N VAL A 475 -4.69 -64.48 8.77
CA VAL A 475 -5.67 -65.58 8.82
C VAL A 475 -4.87 -66.86 8.60
N GLY A 476 -5.06 -67.82 9.49
CA GLY A 476 -4.26 -69.05 9.58
C GLY A 476 -4.31 -69.97 8.37
#